data_AF-A0A7K4H0W1-F1
#
_entry.id   AF-A0A7K4H0W1-F1
#
_cell.length_a   1.000
_cell.length_b   1.000
_cell.length_c   1.000
_cell.angle_alpha   90.00
_cell.angle_beta   90.00
_cell.angle_gamma   90.00
#
_symmetry.space_group_name_H-M   'P 1'
#
loop_
_entity.id
_entity.type
_entity.pdbx_description
1 polymer ?
#
loop_
_entity_poly.entity_id
_entity_poly.type
_entity_poly.pdbx_seq_one_letter_code
_entity_poly.pdbx_strand_id
1 'polypeptide(L)'
;MGFVEGLILSFAAGWINSYLYRKYLRKRNKDWIVFLAVIFLSVLWIIDSLIFFDKINMTWLNFLPWVSIPSIDPGKYFLWNSFIVFGIDFQINHQLGMEVIACFLLFSYLFWYYFGSKLGKVIHGYRTYQQGHYLIFRPVKKFIKDREKNLE
;
A
#
# COMPACT_ATOMS: atom_id res chain seq x y z
N MET A 1 -11.02 3.20 4.39
CA MET A 1 -9.58 3.44 4.26
C MET A 1 -9.29 4.88 4.60
N GLY A 2 -8.61 5.14 5.71
CA GLY A 2 -8.16 6.49 6.09
C GLY A 2 -6.84 6.86 5.40
N PHE A 3 -6.43 8.14 5.43
CA PHE A 3 -5.21 8.59 4.78
C PHE A 3 -3.97 7.78 5.17
N VAL A 4 -3.80 7.49 6.46
CA VAL A 4 -2.64 6.74 6.97
C VAL A 4 -2.70 5.27 6.55
N GLU A 5 -3.88 4.65 6.59
CA GLU A 5 -4.10 3.30 6.07
C GLU A 5 -3.76 3.24 4.57
N GLY A 6 -4.12 4.28 3.83
CA GLY A 6 -3.71 4.59 2.46
C GLY A 6 -2.21 4.46 2.21
N LEU A 7 -1.42 5.13 3.06
CA LEU A 7 0.04 5.11 2.98
C LEU A 7 0.59 3.71 3.25
N ILE A 8 0.10 3.05 4.30
CA ILE A 8 0.54 1.70 4.70
C ILE A 8 0.22 0.68 3.60
N LEU A 9 -0.99 0.73 3.05
CA LEU A 9 -1.42 -0.17 1.98
C LEU A 9 -0.66 0.11 0.68
N SER A 10 -0.39 1.37 0.36
CA SER A 10 0.47 1.73 -0.78
C SER A 10 1.88 1.15 -0.62
N PHE A 11 2.46 1.28 0.56
CA PHE A 11 3.76 0.68 0.87
C PHE A 11 3.75 -0.85 0.73
N ALA A 12 2.78 -1.52 1.36
CA ALA A 12 2.65 -2.97 1.33
C ALA A 12 2.41 -3.49 -0.09
N ALA A 13 1.58 -2.82 -0.88
CA ALA A 13 1.34 -3.16 -2.27
C ALA A 13 2.60 -2.99 -3.13
N GLY A 14 3.37 -1.92 -2.92
CA GLY A 14 4.67 -1.73 -3.57
C GLY A 14 5.63 -2.88 -3.28
N TRP A 15 5.69 -3.31 -2.02
CA TRP A 15 6.48 -4.45 -1.57
C TRP A 15 6.06 -5.77 -2.23
N ILE A 16 4.76 -6.06 -2.20
CA ILE A 16 4.18 -7.26 -2.82
C ILE A 16 4.40 -7.25 -4.33
N ASN A 17 4.24 -6.10 -4.98
CA ASN A 17 4.50 -5.96 -6.41
C ASN A 17 5.96 -6.29 -6.74
N SER A 18 6.92 -5.90 -5.89
CA SER A 18 8.32 -6.32 -6.05
C SER A 18 8.49 -7.85 -5.99
N TYR A 19 7.82 -8.51 -5.05
CA TYR A 19 7.81 -9.97 -4.95
C TYR A 19 7.20 -10.63 -6.20
N LEU A 20 6.01 -10.20 -6.61
CA LEU A 20 5.29 -10.72 -7.78
C LEU A 20 6.09 -10.49 -9.06
N TYR A 21 6.73 -9.32 -9.17
CA TYR A 21 7.58 -8.99 -10.31
C TYR A 21 8.74 -9.97 -10.46
N ARG A 22 9.43 -10.26 -9.36
CA ARG A 22 10.54 -11.23 -9.36
C ARG A 22 10.05 -12.64 -9.69
N LYS A 23 8.95 -13.08 -9.08
CA LYS A 23 8.50 -14.48 -9.15
C LYS A 23 7.82 -14.83 -10.48
N TYR A 24 6.99 -13.93 -11.00
CA TYR A 24 6.10 -14.23 -12.12
C TYR A 24 6.24 -13.26 -13.29
N LEU A 25 6.25 -11.95 -13.05
CA LEU A 25 6.01 -10.98 -14.12
C LEU A 25 7.24 -10.76 -15.02
N ARG A 26 8.45 -10.81 -14.46
CA ARG A 26 9.69 -10.62 -15.25
C ARG A 26 9.91 -11.68 -16.32
N LYS A 27 9.33 -12.88 -16.17
CA LYS A 27 9.41 -13.94 -17.19
C LYS A 27 8.64 -13.60 -18.46
N ARG A 28 7.62 -12.72 -18.37
CA ARG A 28 6.68 -12.46 -19.47
C ARG A 28 6.85 -11.07 -20.08
N ASN A 29 6.84 -10.00 -19.27
CA ASN A 29 7.15 -8.64 -19.73
C ASN A 29 7.58 -7.74 -18.56
N LYS A 30 8.56 -6.85 -18.79
CA LYS A 30 9.05 -5.88 -17.79
C LYS A 30 7.99 -4.84 -17.42
N ASP A 31 7.09 -4.50 -18.34
CA ASP A 31 6.13 -3.41 -18.17
C ASP A 31 4.98 -3.74 -17.20
N TRP A 32 4.78 -5.02 -16.89
CA TRP A 32 3.75 -5.45 -15.93
C TRP A 32 3.90 -4.83 -14.54
N ILE A 33 5.12 -4.47 -14.13
CA ILE A 33 5.35 -3.81 -12.85
C ILE A 33 4.68 -2.43 -12.78
N VAL A 34 4.72 -1.70 -13.90
CA VAL A 34 4.13 -0.36 -14.03
C VAL A 34 2.62 -0.49 -14.15
N PHE A 35 2.13 -1.44 -14.96
CA PHE A 35 0.70 -1.65 -15.14
C PHE A 35 -0.01 -1.98 -13.82
N LEU A 36 0.55 -2.89 -13.02
CA LEU A 36 0.02 -3.21 -11.69
C LEU A 36 0.07 -2.01 -10.73
N ALA A 37 1.12 -1.19 -10.81
CA ALA A 37 1.22 0.02 -10.01
C ALA A 37 0.12 1.02 -10.36
N VAL A 38 -0.10 1.26 -11.65
CA VAL A 38 -1.13 2.20 -12.14
C VAL A 38 -2.53 1.72 -11.75
N ILE A 39 -2.84 0.43 -11.94
CA ILE A 39 -4.13 -0.13 -11.54
C ILE A 39 -4.34 0.02 -10.03
N PHE A 40 -3.36 -0.38 -9.22
CA PHE A 40 -3.51 -0.34 -7.78
C PHE A 40 -3.69 1.09 -7.26
N LEU A 41 -2.86 2.03 -7.71
CA LEU A 41 -2.92 3.43 -7.27
C LEU A 41 -4.20 4.12 -7.76
N SER A 42 -4.64 3.85 -8.98
CA SER A 42 -5.90 4.41 -9.49
C SER A 42 -7.10 3.93 -8.69
N VAL A 43 -7.16 2.63 -8.33
CA VAL A 43 -8.23 2.11 -7.47
C VAL A 43 -8.22 2.78 -6.10
N LEU A 44 -7.06 2.95 -5.47
CA LEU A 44 -6.96 3.65 -4.18
C LEU A 44 -7.42 5.10 -4.27
N TRP A 45 -6.94 5.85 -5.27
CA TRP A 45 -7.36 7.24 -5.46
C TRP A 45 -8.85 7.39 -5.73
N ILE A 46 -9.45 6.47 -6.49
CA ILE A 46 -10.89 6.48 -6.72
C ILE A 46 -11.64 6.25 -5.40
N ILE A 47 -11.27 5.23 -4.63
CA ILE A 47 -11.92 4.91 -3.36
C ILE A 47 -11.83 6.09 -2.39
N ASP A 48 -10.64 6.66 -2.19
CA ASP A 48 -10.45 7.74 -1.23
C ASP A 48 -11.11 9.04 -1.69
N SER A 49 -11.15 9.31 -3.00
CA SER A 49 -11.93 10.44 -3.53
C SER A 49 -13.43 10.26 -3.31
N LEU A 50 -13.97 9.04 -3.53
CA LEU A 50 -15.38 8.75 -3.28
C LEU A 50 -15.76 8.90 -1.81
N ILE A 51 -14.85 8.55 -0.90
CA ILE A 51 -15.02 8.78 0.54
C ILE A 51 -14.94 10.28 0.85
N PHE A 52 -13.96 11.00 0.28
CA PHE A 52 -13.75 12.42 0.54
C PHE A 52 -14.93 13.31 0.12
N PHE A 53 -15.58 12.96 -1.00
CA PHE A 53 -16.79 13.63 -1.49
C PHE A 53 -18.09 13.07 -0.91
N ASP A 54 -18.03 12.29 0.18
CA ASP A 54 -19.16 11.68 0.87
C ASP A 54 -20.09 10.85 -0.05
N LYS A 55 -19.59 10.33 -1.17
CA LYS A 55 -20.33 9.40 -2.03
C LYS A 55 -20.45 8.03 -1.39
N ILE A 56 -19.46 7.66 -0.58
CA ILE A 56 -19.51 6.50 0.31
C ILE A 56 -19.73 7.05 1.72
N ASN A 57 -20.94 6.88 2.24
CA ASN A 57 -21.23 7.32 3.60
C ASN A 57 -20.52 6.41 4.60
N MET A 58 -19.54 6.94 5.34
CA MET A 58 -18.74 6.20 6.31
C MET A 58 -19.41 5.98 7.67
N THR A 59 -20.58 6.58 7.93
CA THR A 59 -21.31 6.37 9.20
C THR A 59 -21.74 4.91 9.42
N TRP A 60 -21.74 4.07 8.38
CA TRP A 60 -21.99 2.64 8.53
C TRP A 60 -21.01 1.96 9.51
N LEU A 61 -19.78 2.49 9.66
CA LEU A 61 -18.78 1.98 10.61
C LEU A 61 -19.16 2.19 12.08
N ASN A 62 -20.16 3.03 12.38
CA ASN A 62 -20.70 3.20 13.74
C ASN A 62 -21.41 1.93 14.27
N PHE A 63 -21.50 0.86 13.47
CA PHE A 63 -21.88 -0.46 13.99
C PHE A 63 -20.88 -0.98 15.04
N LEU A 64 -19.62 -0.54 14.98
CA LEU A 64 -18.60 -0.87 15.95
C LEU A 64 -18.76 0.02 17.20
N PRO A 65 -18.81 -0.56 18.41
CA PRO A 65 -19.20 0.18 19.62
C PRO A 65 -18.18 1.23 20.09
N TRP A 66 -16.93 1.15 19.62
CA TRP A 66 -15.87 2.12 19.91
C TRP A 66 -15.65 3.13 18.77
N VAL A 67 -16.40 3.05 17.68
CA VAL A 67 -16.29 3.96 16.53
C VAL A 67 -17.41 4.99 16.61
N SER A 68 -17.04 6.27 16.64
CA SER A 68 -17.98 7.39 16.61
C SER A 68 -17.64 8.35 15.47
N ILE A 69 -18.24 8.12 14.30
CA ILE A 69 -18.12 9.03 13.16
C ILE A 69 -19.31 10.00 13.19
N PRO A 70 -19.06 11.33 13.15
CA PRO A 70 -20.11 12.34 13.13
C PRO A 70 -20.93 12.26 11.84
N SER A 71 -22.18 12.72 11.89
CA SER A 71 -23.07 12.77 10.73
C SER A 71 -22.75 13.91 9.75
N ILE A 72 -21.89 14.86 10.15
CA ILE A 72 -21.46 16.00 9.35
C ILE A 72 -20.08 15.67 8.78
N ASP A 73 -19.93 15.72 7.46
CA ASP A 73 -18.71 15.37 6.72
C ASP A 73 -18.08 14.03 7.16
N PRO A 74 -18.86 12.92 7.19
CA PRO A 74 -18.43 11.64 7.76
C PRO A 74 -17.21 11.05 7.05
N GLY A 75 -17.12 11.19 5.73
CA GLY A 75 -16.01 10.67 4.93
C GLY A 75 -14.72 11.43 5.19
N LYS A 76 -14.78 12.77 5.26
CA LYS A 76 -13.61 13.59 5.60
C LYS A 76 -13.12 13.29 7.02
N TYR A 77 -14.04 13.21 7.99
CA TYR A 77 -13.68 12.87 9.38
C TYR A 77 -12.96 11.52 9.45
N PHE A 78 -13.51 10.52 8.77
CA PHE A 78 -12.93 9.18 8.73
C PHE A 78 -11.54 9.15 8.05
N LEU A 79 -11.34 9.92 6.97
CA LEU A 79 -10.05 10.00 6.28
C LEU A 79 -8.94 10.57 7.18
N TRP A 80 -9.23 11.61 7.95
CA TRP A 80 -8.29 12.23 8.89
C TRP A 80 -8.06 11.38 10.14
N ASN A 81 -9.10 10.73 10.65
CA ASN A 81 -9.04 9.86 11.83
C ASN A 81 -8.91 8.39 11.42
N SER A 82 -7.86 8.08 10.65
CA SER A 82 -7.69 6.76 10.01
C SER A 82 -7.64 5.59 11.00
N PHE A 83 -7.22 5.83 12.25
CA PHE A 83 -7.11 4.79 13.27
C PHE A 83 -8.40 4.55 14.07
N ILE A 84 -9.49 5.24 13.72
CA ILE A 84 -10.75 5.11 14.45
C ILE A 84 -11.28 3.67 14.44
N VAL A 85 -11.02 2.92 13.37
CA VAL A 85 -11.38 1.48 13.26
C VAL A 85 -10.73 0.65 14.37
N PHE A 86 -9.53 1.04 14.83
CA PHE A 86 -8.80 0.41 15.92
C PHE A 86 -9.15 0.99 17.31
N GLY A 87 -10.15 1.88 17.39
CA GLY A 87 -10.57 2.54 18.63
C GLY A 87 -9.69 3.73 19.04
N ILE A 88 -8.81 4.21 18.15
CA ILE A 88 -7.98 5.39 18.40
C ILE A 88 -8.55 6.54 17.58
N ASP A 89 -9.23 7.47 18.26
CA ASP A 89 -9.76 8.68 17.66
C ASP A 89 -8.89 9.89 18.02
N PHE A 90 -8.37 10.57 17.00
CA PHE A 90 -7.58 11.79 17.16
C PHE A 90 -8.46 13.05 17.20
N GLN A 91 -9.77 12.91 17.00
CA GLN A 91 -10.77 13.97 17.03
C GLN A 91 -10.44 15.12 16.07
N ILE A 92 -9.82 14.80 14.93
CA ILE A 92 -9.43 15.78 13.92
C ILE A 92 -10.67 16.16 13.13
N ASN A 93 -11.20 17.35 13.40
CA ASN A 93 -12.28 17.93 12.62
C ASN A 93 -11.73 18.62 11.37
N HIS A 94 -12.50 18.53 10.28
CA HIS A 94 -12.14 19.17 9.02
C HIS A 94 -12.11 20.70 9.16
N GLN A 95 -11.04 21.32 8.66
CA GLN A 95 -10.86 22.78 8.64
C GLN A 95 -10.56 23.27 7.22
N LEU A 96 -10.84 24.54 6.96
CA LEU A 96 -10.46 25.21 5.71
C LEU A 96 -8.95 25.06 5.46
N GLY A 97 -8.58 24.67 4.23
CA GLY A 97 -7.19 24.41 3.83
C GLY A 97 -6.76 22.95 3.94
N MET A 98 -7.48 22.09 4.66
CA MET A 98 -7.20 20.65 4.70
C MET A 98 -7.41 19.95 3.36
N GLU A 99 -8.21 20.53 2.45
CA GLU A 99 -8.43 20.01 1.10
C GLU A 99 -7.13 19.98 0.28
N VAL A 100 -6.32 21.03 0.41
CA VAL A 100 -5.01 21.10 -0.26
C VAL A 100 -4.08 20.04 0.30
N ILE A 101 -4.08 19.86 1.62
CA ILE A 101 -3.27 18.83 2.29
C ILE A 101 -3.73 17.43 1.88
N ALA A 102 -5.04 17.20 1.75
CA ALA A 102 -5.60 15.94 1.25
C ALA A 102 -5.10 15.61 -0.16
N CYS A 103 -5.05 16.60 -1.07
CA CYS A 103 -4.46 16.41 -2.40
C CYS A 103 -2.99 15.98 -2.32
N PHE A 104 -2.18 16.67 -1.50
CA PHE A 104 -0.77 16.28 -1.29
C PHE A 104 -0.64 14.87 -0.71
N LEU A 105 -1.50 14.49 0.24
CA LEU A 105 -1.55 13.15 0.81
C LEU A 105 -1.90 12.09 -0.23
N LEU A 106 -2.89 12.33 -1.10
CA LEU A 106 -3.23 11.41 -2.18
C LEU A 106 -2.05 11.21 -3.14
N PHE A 107 -1.38 12.29 -3.56
CA PHE A 107 -0.16 12.18 -4.36
C PHE A 107 0.96 11.47 -3.63
N SER A 108 1.04 11.58 -2.30
CA SER A 108 2.05 10.91 -1.49
C SER A 108 2.01 9.38 -1.59
N TYR A 109 0.86 8.80 -1.93
CA TYR A 109 0.70 7.34 -2.11
C TYR A 109 1.62 6.79 -3.18
N LEU A 110 1.86 7.56 -4.23
CA LEU A 110 2.79 7.21 -5.31
C LEU A 110 4.21 7.00 -4.75
N PHE A 111 4.65 7.90 -3.86
CA PHE A 111 5.97 7.84 -3.25
C PHE A 111 6.08 6.67 -2.27
N TRP A 112 5.06 6.42 -1.45
CA TRP A 112 5.04 5.28 -0.53
C TRP A 112 5.03 3.95 -1.26
N TYR A 113 4.27 3.85 -2.34
CA TYR A 113 4.28 2.68 -3.21
C TYR A 113 5.67 2.45 -3.84
N TYR A 114 6.28 3.51 -4.39
CA TYR A 114 7.62 3.43 -4.95
C TYR A 114 8.66 3.02 -3.90
N PHE A 115 8.57 3.60 -2.70
CA PHE A 115 9.45 3.29 -1.57
C PHE A 115 9.32 1.82 -1.15
N GLY A 116 8.10 1.31 -0.97
CA GLY A 116 7.83 -0.09 -0.67
C GLY A 116 8.35 -1.04 -1.75
N SER A 117 8.21 -0.66 -3.03
CA SER A 117 8.77 -1.42 -4.14
C SER A 117 10.29 -1.48 -4.10
N LYS A 118 10.96 -0.36 -3.82
CA LYS A 118 12.42 -0.29 -3.74
C LYS A 118 12.97 -1.13 -2.58
N LEU A 119 12.39 -1.02 -1.38
CA LEU A 119 12.78 -1.85 -0.25
C LEU A 119 12.48 -3.34 -0.50
N GLY A 120 11.33 -3.66 -1.09
CA GLY A 120 11.02 -5.02 -1.48
C GLY A 120 12.04 -5.60 -2.45
N LYS A 121 12.58 -4.80 -3.39
CA LYS A 121 13.64 -5.23 -4.31
C LYS A 121 14.97 -5.49 -3.59
N VAL A 122 15.29 -4.72 -2.55
CA VAL A 122 16.48 -4.95 -1.71
C VAL A 122 16.37 -6.30 -0.98
N ILE A 123 15.20 -6.63 -0.45
CA ILE A 123 14.99 -7.89 0.28
C ILE A 123 14.87 -9.08 -0.66
N HIS A 124 13.99 -8.98 -1.67
CA HIS A 124 13.70 -10.08 -2.57
C HIS A 124 14.78 -10.26 -3.65
N GLY A 125 15.52 -9.22 -4.02
CA GLY A 125 16.51 -9.23 -5.08
C GLY A 125 16.01 -8.55 -6.36
N TYR A 126 16.91 -7.85 -7.05
CA TYR A 126 16.61 -7.07 -8.25
C TYR A 126 16.43 -7.92 -9.51
N ARG A 127 17.00 -9.12 -9.56
CA ARG A 127 16.97 -10.03 -10.71
C ARG A 127 16.41 -11.40 -10.34
N THR A 128 15.86 -12.13 -11.30
CA THR A 128 15.28 -13.47 -11.08
C THR A 128 16.29 -14.43 -10.45
N TYR A 129 17.54 -14.36 -10.91
CA TYR A 129 18.68 -15.13 -10.39
C TYR A 129 19.37 -14.53 -9.16
N GLN A 130 19.08 -13.27 -8.82
CA GLN A 130 19.56 -12.67 -7.58
C GLN A 130 18.53 -12.94 -6.48
N GLN A 131 18.94 -13.64 -5.44
CA GLN A 131 18.22 -13.62 -4.18
C GLN A 131 18.80 -12.41 -3.41
N GLY A 132 17.97 -11.47 -2.93
CA GLY A 132 18.43 -10.28 -2.20
C GLY A 132 19.01 -10.64 -0.83
N HIS A 133 18.82 -9.81 0.20
CA HIS A 133 19.18 -10.18 1.59
C HIS A 133 18.52 -11.49 2.07
N TYR A 134 17.49 -11.98 1.37
CA TYR A 134 16.98 -13.34 1.53
C TYR A 134 18.06 -14.44 1.43
N LEU A 135 19.19 -14.21 0.76
CA LEU A 135 20.34 -15.12 0.78
C LEU A 135 20.97 -15.29 2.15
N ILE A 136 20.98 -14.23 2.97
CA ILE A 136 21.61 -14.23 4.29
C ILE A 136 20.86 -15.18 5.24
N PHE A 137 19.55 -15.30 5.06
CA PHE A 137 18.69 -16.16 5.87
C PHE A 137 18.43 -17.55 5.26
N ARG A 138 18.90 -17.83 4.04
CA ARG A 138 18.64 -19.11 3.38
C ARG A 138 19.66 -20.15 3.86
N PRO A 139 19.24 -21.35 4.31
CA PRO A 139 20.18 -22.37 4.78
C PRO A 139 21.13 -22.81 3.66
N VAL A 140 22.43 -22.73 3.94
CA VAL A 140 23.55 -22.94 2.99
C VAL A 140 23.42 -24.24 2.19
N LYS A 141 22.92 -25.33 2.81
CA LYS A 141 22.70 -26.63 2.16
C LYS A 141 21.76 -26.57 0.94
N LYS A 142 20.75 -25.69 0.95
CA LYS A 142 19.79 -25.57 -0.16
C LYS A 142 20.35 -24.76 -1.32
N PHE A 143 21.29 -23.84 -1.05
CA PHE A 143 21.94 -23.02 -2.07
C PHE A 143 22.90 -23.85 -2.94
N ILE A 144 23.69 -24.75 -2.33
CA ILE A 144 24.63 -25.62 -3.05
C ILE A 144 23.87 -26.56 -4.01
N LYS A 145 22.81 -27.21 -3.50
CA LYS A 145 21.99 -28.14 -4.29
C LYS A 145 21.24 -27.47 -5.46
N ASP A 146 20.77 -26.23 -5.28
CA ASP A 146 20.15 -25.45 -6.37
C ASP A 146 21.18 -25.01 -7.43
N ARG A 147 22.46 -24.85 -7.06
CA ARG A 147 23.54 -24.45 -7.98
C ARG A 147 23.99 -25.61 -8.87
N GLU A 148 24.10 -26.81 -8.30
CA GLU A 148 24.41 -28.05 -9.03
C GLU A 148 23.33 -28.35 -10.07
N LYS A 149 22.05 -28.19 -9.72
CA LYS A 149 20.92 -28.47 -10.61
C LYS A 149 20.75 -27.53 -11.81
N ASN A 150 21.47 -26.40 -11.83
CA ASN A 150 21.47 -25.46 -12.96
C ASN A 150 22.72 -25.61 -13.84
N LEU A 151 23.65 -26.50 -13.46
CA LEU A 151 24.87 -26.80 -14.23
C LEU A 151 24.74 -28.10 -15.06
N GLU A 152 23.67 -28.86 -14.83
CA GLU A 152 23.18 -29.95 -15.70
C GLU A 152 22.19 -29.40 -16.74
#